data_AF-A0A7C9CR81-F1
#
_entry.id   AF-A0A7C9CR81-F1
#
_cell.length_a   1.000
_cell.length_b   1.000
_cell.length_c   1.000
_cell.angle_alpha   90.00
_cell.angle_beta   90.00
_cell.angle_gamma   90.00
#
_symmetry.space_group_name_H-M   'P 1'
#
loop_
_entity.id
_entity.type
_entity.pdbx_description
1 polymer ?
#
loop_
_entity_poly.entity_id
_entity_poly.type
_entity_poly.pdbx_seq_one_letter_code
_entity_poly.pdbx_strand_id
1 'polypeptide(L)'
;MSDLPCITTNAADVTHFLACFHKQMAEHRLFQFLNGLDDVYQAQRSQILLMTPLPSVELVCGMLQQEEQQRQVLEGIPISSESSALLLKFPINGTSILFNHHL
;
A
#
# COMPACT_ATOMS: atom_id res chain seq x y z
N MET A 1 18.05 41.65 40.95
CA MET A 1 16.88 41.26 40.15
C MET A 1 17.40 40.29 39.11
N SER A 2 17.22 39.00 39.33
CA SER A 2 17.65 37.95 38.41
C SER A 2 16.52 37.71 37.43
N ASP A 3 16.64 38.28 36.23
CA ASP A 3 15.75 37.95 35.12
C ASP A 3 16.02 36.50 34.72
N LEU A 4 15.05 35.62 34.98
CA LEU A 4 15.11 34.24 34.52
C LEU A 4 14.98 34.24 32.98
N PRO A 5 15.80 33.46 32.25
CA PRO A 5 15.60 33.28 30.82
C PRO A 5 14.25 32.61 30.57
N CYS A 6 13.39 33.29 29.82
CA CYS A 6 12.15 32.72 29.31
C CYS A 6 12.50 31.54 28.39
N ILE A 7 11.99 30.35 28.71
CA ILE A 7 12.17 29.16 27.87
C ILE A 7 11.38 29.39 26.59
N THR A 8 12.05 29.83 25.53
CA THR A 8 11.48 29.89 24.19
C THR A 8 11.50 28.49 23.59
N THR A 9 10.63 27.59 24.05
CA THR A 9 10.30 26.41 23.25
C THR A 9 9.59 26.93 22.00
N ASN A 10 10.30 26.96 20.88
CA ASN A 10 9.77 27.30 19.57
C ASN A 10 8.65 26.29 19.19
N ALA A 11 7.45 26.81 18.91
CA ALA A 11 6.30 25.97 18.54
C ALA A 11 6.58 25.07 17.32
N ALA A 12 7.55 25.46 16.47
CA ALA A 12 8.01 24.68 15.32
C ALA A 12 8.66 23.34 15.72
N ASP A 13 9.53 23.32 16.74
CA ASP A 13 10.23 22.09 17.13
C ASP A 13 9.27 21.09 17.76
N VAL A 14 8.29 21.58 18.54
CA VAL A 14 7.21 20.74 19.09
C VAL A 14 6.36 20.14 17.99
N THR A 15 6.00 20.94 16.97
CA THR A 15 5.19 20.46 15.84
C THR A 15 5.94 19.41 15.03
N HIS A 16 7.23 19.64 14.75
CA HIS A 16 8.07 18.67 14.05
C HIS A 16 8.25 17.38 14.85
N PHE A 17 8.51 17.49 16.16
CA PHE A 17 8.60 16.34 17.05
C PHE A 17 7.31 15.51 17.04
N LEU A 18 6.14 16.14 17.17
CA LEU A 18 4.85 15.45 17.14
C LEU A 18 4.60 14.77 15.78
N ALA A 19 4.96 15.41 14.68
CA ALA A 19 4.85 14.81 13.35
C ALA A 19 5.77 13.58 13.18
N CYS A 20 7.03 13.68 13.61
CA CYS A 20 7.96 12.55 13.60
C CYS A 20 7.47 11.41 14.51
N PHE A 21 6.95 11.75 15.69
CA PHE A 21 6.42 10.77 16.63
C PHE A 21 5.21 10.03 16.05
N HIS A 22 4.24 10.76 15.49
CA HIS A 22 3.09 10.14 14.82
C HIS A 22 3.51 9.24 13.66
N LYS A 23 4.49 9.68 12.86
CA LYS A 23 5.06 8.85 11.78
C LYS A 23 5.66 7.56 12.33
N GLN A 24 6.50 7.65 13.36
CA GLN A 24 7.13 6.48 13.97
C GLN A 24 6.09 5.52 14.57
N MET A 25 5.03 6.03 15.21
CA MET A 25 3.94 5.21 15.71
C MET A 25 3.16 4.51 14.59
N ALA A 26 2.93 5.19 13.47
CA ALA A 26 2.26 4.61 12.31
C ALA A 26 3.11 3.49 11.68
N GLU A 27 4.40 3.73 11.49
CA GLU A 27 5.34 2.71 10.99
C GLU A 27 5.43 1.52 11.94
N HIS A 28 5.50 1.75 13.26
CA HIS A 28 5.50 0.67 14.25
C HIS A 28 4.23 -0.19 14.18
N ARG A 29 3.06 0.45 14.08
CA ARG A 29 1.78 -0.26 13.89
C ARG A 29 1.76 -1.07 12.60
N LEU A 30 2.33 -0.54 11.52
CA LEU A 30 2.45 -1.26 10.26
C LEU A 30 3.31 -2.52 10.43
N PHE A 31 4.47 -2.44 11.06
CA PHE A 31 5.31 -3.62 11.30
C PHE A 31 4.60 -4.66 12.15
N GLN A 32 3.89 -4.25 13.21
CA GLN A 32 3.08 -5.16 14.02
C GLN A 32 2.01 -5.86 13.19
N PHE A 33 1.28 -5.10 12.35
CA PHE A 33 0.29 -5.64 11.44
C PHE A 33 0.91 -6.65 10.46
N LEU A 34 1.99 -6.26 9.77
CA LEU A 34 2.68 -7.11 8.80
C LEU A 34 3.20 -8.41 9.44
N ASN A 35 3.77 -8.35 10.64
CA ASN A 35 4.23 -9.52 11.38
C ASN A 35 3.10 -10.46 11.80
N GLY A 36 1.88 -9.93 11.95
CA GLY A 36 0.69 -10.72 12.25
C GLY A 36 0.03 -11.36 11.01
N LEU A 37 0.50 -11.07 9.79
CA LEU A 37 -0.04 -11.70 8.57
C LEU A 37 0.39 -13.16 8.45
N ASP A 38 -0.49 -13.97 7.86
CA ASP A 38 -0.19 -15.36 7.52
C ASP A 38 0.93 -15.48 6.48
N ASP A 39 1.60 -16.63 6.45
CA ASP A 39 2.71 -16.93 5.55
C ASP A 39 2.33 -16.92 4.06
N VAL A 40 1.04 -17.04 3.74
CA VAL A 40 0.56 -16.89 2.37
C VAL A 40 0.79 -15.47 1.81
N TYR A 41 0.95 -14.46 2.68
CA TYR A 41 1.17 -13.07 2.27
C TYR A 41 2.64 -12.65 2.33
N GLN A 42 3.59 -13.59 2.39
CA GLN A 42 5.03 -13.28 2.47
C GLN A 42 5.52 -12.42 1.30
N ALA A 43 5.01 -12.66 0.09
CA ALA A 43 5.35 -11.87 -1.09
C ALA A 43 4.88 -10.42 -0.96
N GLN A 44 3.63 -10.20 -0.54
CA GLN A 44 3.04 -8.89 -0.32
C GLN A 44 3.75 -8.16 0.82
N ARG A 45 4.10 -8.85 1.91
CA ARG A 45 4.91 -8.29 3.01
C ARG A 45 6.24 -7.76 2.50
N SER A 46 6.97 -8.54 1.69
CA SER A 46 8.24 -8.12 1.08
C SER A 46 8.05 -6.89 0.19
N GLN A 47 7.03 -6.89 -0.68
CA GLN A 47 6.72 -5.76 -1.56
C GLN A 47 6.40 -4.48 -0.77
N ILE A 48 5.60 -4.59 0.29
CA ILE A 48 5.21 -3.45 1.14
C ILE A 48 6.43 -2.83 1.83
N LEU A 49 7.36 -3.66 2.31
CA LEU A 49 8.60 -3.20 2.95
C LEU A 49 9.55 -2.46 2.00
N LEU A 50 9.39 -2.64 0.68
CA LEU A 50 10.14 -1.92 -0.34
C LEU A 50 9.48 -0.59 -0.74
N MET A 51 8.27 -0.31 -0.28
CA MET A 51 7.56 0.94 -0.61
C MET A 51 8.16 2.13 0.15
N THR A 52 8.35 3.25 -0.53
CA THR A 52 8.76 4.52 0.08
C THR A 52 7.85 5.65 -0.40
N PRO A 53 7.14 6.36 0.51
CA PRO A 53 7.07 6.10 1.95
C PRO A 53 6.34 4.79 2.28
N LEU A 54 6.55 4.25 3.48
CA LEU A 54 5.80 3.09 3.93
C LEU A 54 4.29 3.41 3.95
N PRO A 55 3.43 2.52 3.43
CA PRO A 55 1.99 2.74 3.37
C PRO A 55 1.36 2.68 4.77
N SER A 56 0.14 3.21 4.91
CA SER A 56 -0.64 3.03 6.14
C SER A 56 -1.21 1.60 6.22
N VAL A 57 -1.61 1.19 7.43
CA VAL A 57 -2.24 -0.13 7.66
C VAL A 57 -3.53 -0.28 6.84
N GLU A 58 -4.31 0.79 6.72
CA GLU A 58 -5.56 0.82 5.97
C GLU A 58 -5.32 0.56 4.48
N LEU A 59 -4.30 1.20 3.91
CA LEU A 59 -3.92 1.00 2.51
C LEU A 59 -3.47 -0.45 2.28
N VAL A 60 -2.61 -0.98 3.16
CA VAL A 60 -2.16 -2.37 3.08
C VAL A 60 -3.33 -3.34 3.17
N CYS A 61 -4.29 -3.11 4.08
CA CYS A 61 -5.46 -3.96 4.20
C CYS A 61 -6.28 -3.98 2.89
N GLY A 62 -6.45 -2.83 2.24
CA GLY A 62 -7.09 -2.75 0.92
C GLY A 62 -6.32 -3.50 -0.16
N MET A 63 -4.99 -3.41 -0.18
CA MET A 63 -4.14 -4.14 -1.11
C MET A 63 -4.28 -5.66 -0.94
N LEU A 64 -4.27 -6.16 0.30
CA LEU A 64 -4.43 -7.58 0.58
C LEU A 64 -5.82 -8.09 0.16
N GLN A 65 -6.88 -7.34 0.46
CA GLN A 65 -8.23 -7.70 0.01
C GLN A 65 -8.33 -7.77 -1.52
N GLN A 66 -7.72 -6.83 -2.23
CA GLN A 66 -7.70 -6.84 -3.69
C GLN A 66 -6.95 -8.07 -4.23
N GLU A 67 -5.82 -8.40 -3.63
CA GLU A 67 -5.02 -9.56 -4.01
C GLU A 67 -5.80 -10.87 -3.82
N GLU A 68 -6.52 -11.00 -2.72
CA GLU A 68 -7.37 -12.17 -2.45
C GLU A 68 -8.51 -12.28 -3.45
N GLN A 69 -9.16 -11.16 -3.79
CA GLN A 69 -10.21 -11.14 -4.81
C GLN A 69 -9.66 -11.56 -6.18
N GLN A 70 -8.46 -11.10 -6.54
CA GLN A 70 -7.82 -11.50 -7.78
C GLN A 70 -7.51 -13.00 -7.80
N ARG A 71 -6.99 -13.53 -6.68
CA ARG A 71 -6.68 -14.96 -6.53
C ARG A 71 -7.94 -15.83 -6.66
N GLN A 72 -9.05 -15.44 -6.04
CA GLN A 72 -10.33 -16.15 -6.17
C GLN A 72 -10.85 -16.19 -7.62
N VAL A 73 -10.70 -15.08 -8.37
CA VAL A 73 -11.10 -15.04 -9.79
C VAL A 73 -10.24 -15.98 -10.63
N LEU A 74 -8.92 -16.04 -10.37
CA LEU A 74 -7.99 -16.92 -11.08
C LEU A 74 -8.23 -18.41 -10.77
N GLU A 75 -8.54 -18.75 -9.51
CA GLU A 75 -8.86 -20.12 -9.09
C GLU A 75 -10.17 -20.65 -9.68
N GLY A 76 -11.12 -19.77 -10.04
CA GLY A 76 -12.40 -20.12 -10.63
C GLY A 76 -12.40 -20.33 -12.15
N ILE A 77 -11.28 -20.09 -12.84
CA ILE A 77 -11.18 -20.22 -14.30
C ILE A 77 -10.54 -21.59 -14.62
N PRO A 78 -11.29 -22.56 -15.20
CA PRO A 78 -10.65 -23.72 -15.80
C PRO A 78 -9.82 -23.20 -16.98
N ILE A 79 -8.50 -23.21 -16.83
CA ILE A 79 -7.55 -22.76 -17.85
C ILE A 79 -7.58 -23.81 -18.97
N SER A 80 -8.58 -23.72 -19.85
CA SER A 80 -8.55 -24.39 -21.14
C SER A 80 -7.57 -23.61 -22.02
N SER A 81 -6.60 -24.33 -22.55
CA SER A 81 -5.29 -23.91 -23.06
C SER A 81 -5.26 -22.89 -24.22
N GLU A 82 -6.33 -22.16 -24.54
CA GLU A 82 -6.42 -21.40 -25.80
C GLU A 82 -6.76 -19.91 -25.64
N SER A 83 -6.89 -19.33 -24.43
CA SER A 83 -7.24 -17.90 -24.29
C SER A 83 -6.79 -17.26 -22.97
N SER A 84 -5.49 -16.98 -22.82
CA SER A 84 -4.93 -16.23 -21.68
C SER A 84 -4.63 -14.76 -22.01
N ALA A 85 -5.39 -14.12 -22.91
CA ALA A 85 -5.13 -12.74 -23.35
C ALA A 85 -6.12 -11.68 -22.86
N LEU A 86 -7.17 -12.01 -22.08
CA LEU A 86 -8.19 -11.03 -21.70
C LEU A 86 -8.56 -11.12 -20.20
N LEU A 87 -7.67 -10.64 -19.34
CA LEU A 87 -8.08 -10.17 -18.01
C LEU A 87 -7.70 -8.70 -17.83
N LEU A 88 -8.27 -7.86 -18.69
CA LEU A 88 -8.20 -6.41 -18.56
C LEU A 88 -9.41 -5.93 -17.77
N LYS A 89 -9.23 -5.68 -16.47
CA LYS A 89 -10.19 -4.91 -15.68
C LYS A 89 -10.06 -3.44 -16.07
N PHE A 90 -10.79 -3.02 -17.11
CA PHE A 90 -10.98 -1.60 -17.42
C PHE A 90 -12.44 -1.20 -17.15
N PRO A 91 -12.70 -0.10 -16.41
CA PRO A 91 -13.97 0.60 -16.54
C PRO A 91 -13.92 1.37 -17.87
N ILE A 92 -14.35 0.74 -18.95
CA ILE A 92 -14.42 1.38 -20.28
C ILE A 92 -15.65 2.30 -20.34
N ASN A 93 -15.45 3.55 -19.94
CA ASN A 93 -16.18 4.66 -20.55
C ASN A 93 -15.37 5.14 -21.75
N GLY A 94 -15.83 4.74 -22.94
CA GLY A 94 -15.50 5.42 -24.19
C GLY A 94 -14.28 4.90 -24.95
N THR A 95 -14.56 4.50 -26.19
CA THR A 95 -13.70 4.47 -27.38
C THR A 95 -12.78 3.26 -27.64
N SER A 96 -13.20 2.55 -28.69
CA SER A 96 -12.63 1.46 -29.49
C SER A 96 -11.12 1.24 -29.51
N ILE A 97 -10.75 -0.04 -29.37
CA ILE A 97 -9.43 -0.57 -29.69
C ILE A 97 -9.38 -0.83 -31.21
N LEU A 98 -8.57 -0.06 -31.95
CA LEU A 98 -8.14 -0.45 -33.29
C LEU A 98 -7.04 -1.50 -33.15
N PHE A 99 -7.36 -2.74 -33.52
CA PHE A 99 -6.36 -3.73 -33.91
C PHE A 99 -5.63 -3.22 -35.15
N ASN A 100 -4.30 -3.21 -35.14
CA ASN A 100 -3.55 -3.32 -36.39
C ASN A 100 -2.33 -4.21 -36.22
N HIS A 101 -2.27 -5.15 -37.14
CA HIS A 101 -1.36 -6.25 -37.34
C HIS A 101 -0.09 -5.79 -38.11
N HIS A 102 1.09 -6.13 -37.60
CA HIS A 102 2.39 -6.20 -38.30
C HIS A 102 3.42 -6.65 -37.24
N LEU A 103 4.24 -7.71 -37.34
CA LEU A 103 4.77 -8.56 -38.42
C LEU A 103 4.79 -10.01 -37.95
#